data_AF-A0A946GXE9-F1
#
_entry.id   AF-A0A946GXE9-F1
#
_cell.length_a   1.000
_cell.length_b   1.000
_cell.length_c   1.000
_cell.angle_alpha   90.00
_cell.angle_beta   90.00
_cell.angle_gamma   90.00
#
_symmetry.space_group_name_H-M   'P 1'
#
loop_
_entity.id
_entity.type
_entity.pdbx_description
1 polymer ?
#
loop_
_entity_poly.entity_id
_entity_poly.type
_entity_poly.pdbx_seq_one_letter_code
_entity_poly.pdbx_strand_id
1 'polypeptide(L)'
;MTIRLLNVVAICLACSIAVADDDAAGNATALPTNESIDLLEMVKLPDHRVRGTWKKKDGSLVCDVSPDALLMFPVAVKAGYELECEFTRRAGAGSFGVVCPVGGLSTLVTISGWKGAVSGLGKVNGKIAPELPVSSGAVVKPGKIENGKRYRLQIACIQNRGRVWIKATLNQRPFINWKGPPEALASSPGWGVPCPETIGIFVTGSSLADIHKLQLTVARGGEAYRLGDDFQNPISAPSPSPPKEIVDKCINRNGRYYVFSQKPINIIEAQMLAAKLKGRLLTISSAEEEAFILKEGRGISLWMSGWRQSATRDWRDERNRPLRFIGRWARSQPMLRGFWETRLAIHTAAGTGQGWHDYPIARKNHACIEWGEEYPAAE
;
A
#
# COMPACT_ATOMS: atom_id res chain seq x y z
N MET A 1 -39.02 -21.87 -64.66
CA MET A 1 -39.02 -22.39 -63.27
C MET A 1 -37.78 -21.81 -62.60
N THR A 2 -37.95 -20.70 -61.88
CA THR A 2 -36.86 -19.81 -61.47
C THR A 2 -36.73 -19.86 -59.96
N ILE A 3 -35.64 -20.43 -59.45
CA ILE A 3 -35.38 -20.56 -58.01
C ILE A 3 -34.57 -19.34 -57.56
N ARG A 4 -35.15 -18.54 -56.67
CA ARG A 4 -34.49 -17.42 -55.98
C ARG A 4 -33.70 -17.96 -54.77
N LEU A 5 -32.40 -17.65 -54.71
CA LEU A 5 -31.57 -17.77 -53.51
C LEU A 5 -31.88 -16.60 -52.57
N LEU A 6 -32.25 -16.90 -51.33
CA LEU A 6 -32.36 -15.95 -50.23
C LEU A 6 -31.05 -15.95 -49.43
N ASN A 7 -30.37 -14.80 -49.42
CA ASN A 7 -29.25 -14.49 -48.54
C ASN A 7 -29.76 -14.28 -47.11
N VAL A 8 -29.29 -15.10 -46.17
CA VAL A 8 -29.49 -14.87 -44.72
C VAL A 8 -28.25 -14.16 -44.19
N VAL A 9 -28.38 -12.87 -43.91
CA VAL A 9 -27.38 -12.06 -43.21
C VAL A 9 -27.58 -12.28 -41.71
N ALA A 10 -26.61 -12.91 -41.04
CA ALA A 10 -26.57 -13.03 -39.60
C ALA A 10 -26.03 -11.73 -38.98
N ILE A 11 -26.91 -10.96 -38.35
CA ILE A 11 -26.53 -9.79 -37.54
C ILE A 11 -26.25 -10.27 -36.12
N CYS A 12 -24.98 -10.35 -35.74
CA CYS A 12 -24.57 -10.51 -34.34
C CYS A 12 -24.75 -9.17 -33.61
N LEU A 13 -25.84 -9.01 -32.86
CA LEU A 13 -25.95 -7.97 -31.83
C LEU A 13 -25.02 -8.35 -30.67
N ALA A 14 -23.92 -7.63 -30.50
CA ALA A 14 -23.17 -7.61 -29.25
C ALA A 14 -24.01 -6.85 -28.21
N CYS A 15 -24.51 -7.57 -27.21
CA CYS A 15 -25.22 -6.99 -26.09
C CYS A 15 -24.20 -6.33 -25.15
N SER A 16 -24.01 -5.02 -25.27
CA SER A 16 -23.27 -4.22 -24.28
C SER A 16 -24.15 -4.09 -23.04
N ILE A 17 -23.85 -4.86 -21.99
CA ILE A 17 -24.42 -4.65 -20.67
C ILE A 17 -23.79 -3.36 -20.12
N ALA A 18 -24.51 -2.26 -20.21
CA ALA A 18 -24.24 -1.08 -19.41
C ALA A 18 -24.59 -1.42 -17.95
N VAL A 19 -23.57 -1.62 -17.12
CA VAL A 19 -23.74 -1.69 -15.67
C VAL A 19 -24.01 -0.26 -15.20
N ALA A 20 -25.19 -0.02 -14.66
CA ALA A 20 -25.59 1.28 -14.14
C ALA A 20 -24.75 1.65 -12.90
N ASP A 21 -24.34 2.93 -12.85
CA ASP A 21 -23.68 3.57 -11.72
C ASP A 21 -24.65 3.71 -10.53
N ASP A 22 -24.66 2.71 -9.64
CA ASP A 22 -25.20 2.84 -8.27
C ASP A 22 -24.03 3.12 -7.31
N ASP A 23 -23.39 4.27 -7.49
CA ASP A 23 -22.21 4.76 -6.74
C ASP A 23 -22.60 5.38 -5.39
N ALA A 24 -23.40 4.66 -4.59
CA ALA A 24 -23.69 5.01 -3.20
C ALA A 24 -22.77 4.21 -2.26
N ALA A 25 -21.83 4.88 -1.59
CA ALA A 25 -20.89 4.33 -0.60
C ALA A 25 -20.16 3.05 -1.09
N GLY A 26 -19.20 3.26 -2.00
CA GLY A 26 -18.54 2.25 -2.82
C GLY A 26 -17.93 1.07 -2.06
N ASN A 27 -18.67 -0.04 -2.04
CA ASN A 27 -18.15 -1.34 -1.63
C ASN A 27 -17.03 -1.81 -2.59
N ALA A 28 -16.07 -2.55 -2.05
CA ALA A 28 -15.06 -3.19 -2.87
C ALA A 28 -15.68 -4.18 -3.87
N THR A 29 -15.23 -4.12 -5.13
CA THR A 29 -15.71 -4.98 -6.22
C THR A 29 -14.63 -5.96 -6.62
N ALA A 30 -14.95 -7.26 -6.65
CA ALA A 30 -14.01 -8.29 -7.09
C ALA A 30 -13.60 -8.05 -8.56
N LEU A 31 -12.31 -8.18 -8.84
CA LEU A 31 -11.75 -8.02 -10.17
C LEU A 31 -11.71 -9.37 -10.91
N PRO A 32 -11.92 -9.39 -12.24
CA PRO A 32 -11.89 -10.62 -13.01
C PRO A 32 -10.48 -11.24 -13.05
N THR A 33 -10.43 -12.57 -13.10
CA THR A 33 -9.17 -13.31 -13.27
C THR A 33 -8.84 -13.53 -14.74
N ASN A 34 -7.55 -13.51 -15.09
CA ASN A 34 -6.99 -13.65 -16.44
C ASN A 34 -7.36 -12.53 -17.41
N GLU A 35 -7.93 -11.44 -16.92
CA GLU A 35 -8.14 -10.21 -17.67
C GLU A 35 -7.11 -9.16 -17.26
N SER A 36 -6.71 -8.34 -18.24
CA SER A 36 -5.79 -7.23 -18.03
C SER A 36 -6.57 -5.98 -17.65
N ILE A 37 -6.27 -5.42 -16.49
CA ILE A 37 -6.96 -4.28 -15.89
C ILE A 37 -6.03 -3.07 -15.93
N ASP A 38 -6.46 -1.96 -16.54
CA ASP A 38 -5.68 -0.72 -16.55
C ASP A 38 -5.82 0.03 -15.21
N LEU A 39 -4.72 0.09 -14.47
CA LEU A 39 -4.69 0.74 -13.17
C LEU A 39 -4.57 2.27 -13.27
N LEU A 40 -4.07 2.82 -14.39
CA LEU A 40 -3.94 4.27 -14.56
C LEU A 40 -5.30 4.95 -14.71
N GLU A 41 -6.27 4.26 -15.31
CA GLU A 41 -7.66 4.73 -15.41
C GLU A 41 -8.31 4.86 -14.03
N MET A 42 -7.98 3.96 -13.10
CA MET A 42 -8.56 3.93 -11.74
C MET A 42 -8.02 5.03 -10.81
N VAL A 43 -6.93 5.72 -11.17
CA VAL A 43 -6.34 6.74 -10.29
C VAL A 43 -7.22 7.98 -10.20
N LYS A 44 -7.61 8.38 -8.98
CA LYS A 44 -8.22 9.66 -8.64
C LYS A 44 -7.21 10.54 -7.92
N LEU A 45 -6.82 11.67 -8.53
CA LEU A 45 -5.94 12.65 -7.89
C LEU A 45 -6.81 13.83 -7.38
N PRO A 46 -6.56 14.35 -6.17
CA PRO A 46 -5.42 14.03 -5.30
C PRO A 46 -5.61 12.80 -4.41
N ASP A 47 -6.78 12.18 -4.32
CA ASP A 47 -7.12 11.20 -3.26
C ASP A 47 -6.18 10.00 -3.13
N HIS A 48 -5.64 9.50 -4.24
CA HIS A 48 -4.77 8.32 -4.28
C HIS A 48 -3.28 8.66 -4.08
N ARG A 49 -2.96 9.96 -3.99
CA ARG A 49 -1.61 10.44 -3.72
C ARG A 49 -1.28 10.30 -2.25
N VAL A 50 -0.26 9.50 -1.96
CA VAL A 50 0.36 9.45 -0.63
C VAL A 50 1.29 10.64 -0.47
N ARG A 51 2.23 10.81 -1.41
CA ARG A 51 3.14 11.97 -1.45
C ARG A 51 3.72 12.27 -2.82
N GLY A 52 4.32 13.45 -2.93
CA GLY A 52 4.97 13.97 -4.14
C GLY A 52 4.00 14.66 -5.09
N THR A 53 4.50 15.03 -6.27
CA THR A 53 3.71 15.78 -7.25
C THR A 53 3.36 14.86 -8.40
N TRP A 54 2.08 14.49 -8.46
CA TRP A 54 1.51 13.60 -9.46
C TRP A 54 0.46 14.35 -10.28
N LYS A 55 0.41 14.09 -11.58
CA LYS A 55 -0.62 14.60 -12.49
C LYS A 55 -0.91 13.59 -13.59
N LYS A 56 -2.15 13.59 -14.11
CA LYS A 56 -2.45 12.91 -15.38
C LYS A 56 -2.11 13.85 -16.54
N LYS A 57 -1.47 13.34 -17.58
CA LYS A 57 -1.17 14.08 -18.81
C LYS A 57 -1.14 13.10 -19.99
N ASP A 58 -1.96 13.35 -21.01
CA ASP A 58 -1.99 12.56 -22.25
C ASP A 58 -2.13 11.04 -22.00
N GLY A 59 -3.03 10.65 -21.10
CA GLY A 59 -3.24 9.25 -20.69
C GLY A 59 -2.15 8.66 -19.78
N SER A 60 -1.04 9.37 -19.57
CA SER A 60 0.04 8.95 -18.69
C SER A 60 -0.11 9.55 -17.29
N LEU A 61 0.46 8.86 -16.31
CA LEU A 61 0.68 9.40 -14.98
C LEU A 61 2.10 9.98 -14.90
N VAL A 62 2.20 11.24 -14.54
CA VAL A 62 3.46 11.99 -14.52
C VAL A 62 3.85 12.31 -13.08
N CYS A 63 5.07 11.96 -12.71
CA CYS A 63 5.74 12.42 -11.50
C CYS A 63 6.66 13.60 -11.85
N ASP A 64 6.37 14.76 -11.28
CA ASP A 64 7.25 15.94 -11.34
C ASP A 64 8.31 15.92 -10.22
N VAL A 65 9.13 16.97 -10.13
CA VAL A 65 10.25 17.02 -9.17
C VAL A 65 9.71 16.91 -7.74
N SER A 66 9.97 15.77 -7.12
CA SER A 66 9.73 15.53 -5.71
C SER A 66 10.87 14.67 -5.17
N PRO A 67 11.41 14.97 -3.97
CA PRO A 67 12.48 14.15 -3.41
C PRO A 67 12.05 12.69 -3.30
N ASP A 68 10.82 12.43 -2.87
CA ASP A 68 10.23 11.10 -2.71
C ASP A 68 8.73 11.13 -3.03
N ALA A 69 8.34 10.60 -4.19
CA ALA A 69 6.95 10.48 -4.61
C ALA A 69 6.44 9.05 -4.41
N LEU A 70 5.21 8.92 -3.92
CA LEU A 70 4.51 7.65 -3.72
C LEU A 70 3.03 7.83 -4.08
N LEU A 71 2.54 6.97 -4.97
CA LEU A 71 1.14 6.85 -5.34
C LEU A 71 0.64 5.46 -4.94
N MET A 72 -0.56 5.38 -4.40
CA MET A 72 -1.25 4.12 -4.08
C MET A 72 -2.41 3.95 -5.06
N PHE A 73 -2.66 2.74 -5.55
CA PHE A 73 -3.78 2.47 -6.44
C PHE A 73 -4.96 1.89 -5.64
N PRO A 74 -6.22 2.17 -6.04
CA PRO A 74 -7.42 1.69 -5.34
C PRO A 74 -7.71 0.23 -5.68
N VAL A 75 -6.68 -0.62 -5.61
CA VAL A 75 -6.77 -2.05 -5.91
C VAL A 75 -6.01 -2.81 -4.85
N ALA A 76 -6.73 -3.64 -4.11
CA ALA A 76 -6.13 -4.59 -3.17
C ALA A 76 -5.96 -5.94 -3.86
N VAL A 77 -4.81 -6.58 -3.69
CA VAL A 77 -4.50 -7.87 -4.32
C VAL A 77 -3.94 -8.84 -3.28
N LYS A 78 -4.50 -10.04 -3.26
CA LYS A 78 -3.94 -11.21 -2.61
C LYS A 78 -3.09 -11.90 -3.66
N ALA A 79 -1.90 -12.35 -3.30
CA ALA A 79 -0.89 -12.83 -4.25
C ALA A 79 -1.43 -13.83 -5.29
N GLY A 80 -0.71 -14.00 -6.40
CA GLY A 80 -1.21 -14.70 -7.59
C GLY A 80 -1.62 -13.70 -8.66
N TYR A 81 -0.68 -12.84 -9.07
CA TYR A 81 -0.94 -11.81 -10.07
C TYR A 81 0.32 -11.46 -10.85
N GLU A 82 0.11 -10.80 -11.99
CA GLU A 82 1.16 -10.20 -12.81
C GLU A 82 0.90 -8.70 -12.97
N LEU A 83 1.97 -7.92 -12.99
CA LEU A 83 1.96 -6.50 -13.31
C LEU A 83 2.79 -6.25 -14.55
N GLU A 84 2.28 -5.41 -15.42
CA GLU A 84 3.04 -4.84 -16.54
C GLU A 84 3.05 -3.32 -16.41
N CYS A 85 4.24 -2.75 -16.34
CA CYS A 85 4.44 -1.32 -16.28
C CYS A 85 5.33 -0.85 -17.43
N GLU A 86 4.92 0.20 -18.12
CA GLU A 86 5.81 0.93 -19.01
C GLU A 86 6.08 2.33 -18.46
N PHE A 87 7.35 2.69 -18.39
CA PHE A 87 7.77 3.97 -17.81
C PHE A 87 9.00 4.56 -18.50
N THR A 88 9.17 5.86 -18.37
CA THR A 88 10.37 6.60 -18.77
C THR A 88 10.84 7.46 -17.60
N ARG A 89 12.09 7.29 -17.14
CA ARG A 89 12.71 8.29 -16.25
C ARG A 89 13.25 9.43 -17.11
N ARG A 90 12.61 10.61 -17.08
CA ARG A 90 13.01 11.77 -17.88
C ARG A 90 14.32 12.40 -17.40
N ALA A 91 14.50 12.51 -16.09
CA ALA A 91 15.67 13.15 -15.48
C ALA A 91 15.93 12.60 -14.06
N GLY A 92 17.09 12.95 -13.49
CA GLY A 92 17.52 12.53 -12.16
C GLY A 92 18.28 11.20 -12.14
N ALA A 93 18.66 10.78 -10.94
CA ALA A 93 19.44 9.57 -10.69
C ALA A 93 18.84 8.69 -9.57
N GLY A 94 17.67 9.04 -9.05
CA GLY A 94 16.99 8.23 -8.06
C GLY A 94 16.26 7.04 -8.68
N SER A 95 15.49 6.35 -7.86
CA SER A 95 14.88 5.08 -8.22
C SER A 95 13.50 5.27 -8.86
N PHE A 96 13.10 4.29 -9.67
CA PHE A 96 11.71 4.01 -9.98
C PHE A 96 11.35 2.66 -9.36
N GLY A 97 10.10 2.45 -8.95
CA GLY A 97 9.69 1.12 -8.57
C GLY A 97 8.21 0.96 -8.27
N VAL A 98 7.85 -0.29 -7.99
CA VAL A 98 6.47 -0.72 -7.73
C VAL A 98 6.41 -1.32 -6.33
N VAL A 99 5.40 -0.91 -5.55
CA VAL A 99 5.03 -1.56 -4.30
C VAL A 99 4.12 -2.73 -4.64
N CYS A 100 4.54 -3.93 -4.23
CA CYS A 100 3.93 -5.21 -4.57
C CYS A 100 3.34 -5.86 -3.30
N PRO A 101 2.01 -6.03 -3.23
CA PRO A 101 1.34 -6.81 -2.20
C PRO A 101 1.78 -8.28 -2.18
N VAL A 102 2.12 -8.80 -1.00
CA VAL A 102 2.56 -10.19 -0.82
C VAL A 102 2.09 -10.71 0.53
N GLY A 103 1.09 -11.60 0.56
CA GLY A 103 0.69 -12.33 1.77
C GLY A 103 0.28 -11.43 2.95
N GLY A 104 -0.48 -10.35 2.71
CA GLY A 104 -0.86 -9.36 3.73
C GLY A 104 0.27 -8.38 4.09
N LEU A 105 1.37 -8.42 3.37
CA LEU A 105 2.52 -7.53 3.47
C LEU A 105 2.70 -6.79 2.14
N SER A 106 3.73 -5.95 2.08
CA SER A 106 4.21 -5.37 0.83
C SER A 106 5.73 -5.50 0.73
N THR A 107 6.22 -5.56 -0.50
CA THR A 107 7.64 -5.39 -0.82
C THR A 107 7.79 -4.42 -1.99
N LEU A 108 9.02 -3.98 -2.25
CA LEU A 108 9.34 -3.10 -3.36
C LEU A 108 10.03 -3.88 -4.47
N VAL A 109 9.67 -3.64 -5.71
CA VAL A 109 10.50 -3.94 -6.88
C VAL A 109 11.14 -2.63 -7.32
N THR A 110 12.44 -2.48 -7.08
CA THR A 110 13.19 -1.24 -7.29
C THR A 110 14.06 -1.34 -8.54
N ILE A 111 13.99 -0.32 -9.39
CA ILE A 111 14.81 -0.12 -10.58
C ILE A 111 15.76 1.06 -10.35
N SER A 112 17.04 0.85 -10.67
CA SER A 112 18.10 1.86 -10.57
C SER A 112 18.24 2.47 -9.17
N GLY A 113 18.06 1.64 -8.14
CA GLY A 113 18.28 2.00 -6.75
C GLY A 113 19.71 2.48 -6.46
N TRP A 114 19.84 3.37 -5.46
CA TRP A 114 21.13 3.92 -5.01
C TRP A 114 21.99 4.45 -6.17
N LYS A 115 21.44 5.38 -6.96
CA LYS A 115 22.11 5.97 -8.13
C LYS A 115 22.48 4.94 -9.20
N GLY A 116 21.71 3.86 -9.32
CA GLY A 116 21.92 2.79 -10.29
C GLY A 116 22.88 1.69 -9.84
N ALA A 117 23.32 1.68 -8.57
CA ALA A 117 24.18 0.63 -8.05
C ALA A 117 23.48 -0.73 -8.00
N VAL A 118 22.15 -0.77 -7.81
CA VAL A 118 21.38 -2.02 -7.68
C VAL A 118 19.94 -1.86 -8.18
N SER A 119 19.39 -2.93 -8.76
CA SER A 119 17.95 -3.12 -8.96
C SER A 119 17.54 -4.41 -8.25
N GLY A 120 16.37 -4.46 -7.64
CA GLY A 120 15.97 -5.64 -6.87
C GLY A 120 14.83 -5.42 -5.90
N LEU A 121 14.64 -6.40 -5.02
CA LEU A 121 13.63 -6.36 -3.95
C LEU A 121 14.01 -5.37 -2.84
N GLY A 122 13.02 -4.81 -2.14
CA GLY A 122 13.20 -3.86 -1.04
C GLY A 122 14.09 -4.39 0.10
N LYS A 123 13.49 -5.12 1.05
CA LYS A 123 14.23 -5.89 2.06
C LYS A 123 13.95 -7.38 1.92
N VAL A 124 15.00 -8.18 2.11
CA VAL A 124 14.93 -9.64 2.20
C VAL A 124 15.72 -10.09 3.44
N ASN A 125 15.06 -10.78 4.38
CA ASN A 125 15.64 -11.20 5.65
C ASN A 125 16.31 -10.05 6.42
N GLY A 126 15.65 -8.89 6.45
CA GLY A 126 16.12 -7.68 7.12
C GLY A 126 17.21 -6.89 6.36
N LYS A 127 17.80 -7.45 5.31
CA LYS A 127 18.85 -6.81 4.49
C LYS A 127 18.27 -6.02 3.33
N ILE A 128 18.80 -4.83 3.06
CA ILE A 128 18.41 -4.01 1.91
C ILE A 128 19.12 -4.45 0.62
N ALA A 129 18.60 -4.07 -0.55
CA ALA A 129 19.14 -4.49 -1.86
C ALA A 129 20.68 -4.36 -2.02
N PRO A 130 21.35 -3.26 -1.59
CA PRO A 130 22.81 -3.15 -1.70
C PRO A 130 23.58 -4.22 -0.92
N GLU A 131 23.01 -4.75 0.16
CA GLU A 131 23.63 -5.75 1.04
C GLU A 131 23.38 -7.19 0.57
N LEU A 132 22.41 -7.39 -0.33
CA LEU A 132 22.07 -8.72 -0.82
C LEU A 132 23.09 -9.20 -1.87
N PRO A 133 23.53 -10.46 -1.84
CA PRO A 133 24.35 -11.03 -2.90
C PRO A 133 23.50 -11.28 -4.16
N VAL A 134 24.09 -11.17 -5.35
CA VAL A 134 23.40 -11.45 -6.62
C VAL A 134 22.87 -12.90 -6.67
N SER A 135 23.58 -13.84 -6.05
CA SER A 135 23.17 -15.24 -5.93
C SER A 135 21.85 -15.46 -5.15
N SER A 136 21.36 -14.46 -4.41
CA SER A 136 20.05 -14.53 -3.75
C SER A 136 18.86 -14.55 -4.73
N GLY A 137 19.09 -14.17 -6.00
CA GLY A 137 18.03 -13.96 -6.99
C GLY A 137 17.14 -12.73 -6.72
N ALA A 138 17.41 -11.98 -5.65
CA ALA A 138 16.62 -10.80 -5.28
C ALA A 138 17.14 -9.49 -5.88
N VAL A 139 18.35 -9.48 -6.44
CA VAL A 139 19.02 -8.26 -6.91
C VAL A 139 19.92 -8.49 -8.13
N VAL A 140 20.15 -7.42 -8.89
CA VAL A 140 21.18 -7.30 -9.94
C VAL A 140 22.03 -6.07 -9.68
N LYS A 141 23.35 -6.20 -9.90
CA LYS A 141 24.35 -5.15 -9.72
C LYS A 141 25.30 -5.13 -10.95
N PRO A 142 25.49 -3.98 -11.63
CA PRO A 142 24.80 -2.72 -11.45
C PRO A 142 23.33 -2.79 -11.91
N GLY A 143 22.47 -1.90 -11.39
CA GLY A 143 21.05 -1.81 -11.74
C GLY A 143 20.66 -0.57 -12.56
N LYS A 144 21.63 0.12 -13.16
CA LYS A 144 21.46 1.44 -13.76
C LYS A 144 20.53 1.42 -14.98
N ILE A 145 19.69 2.45 -15.10
CA ILE A 145 18.91 2.77 -16.29
C ILE A 145 19.35 4.11 -16.90
N GLU A 146 19.01 4.31 -18.17
CA GLU A 146 19.26 5.53 -18.96
C GLU A 146 18.05 6.46 -18.89
N ASN A 147 18.29 7.77 -18.77
CA ASN A 147 17.21 8.75 -18.82
C ASN A 147 16.69 8.91 -20.25
N GLY A 148 15.41 9.23 -20.40
CA GLY A 148 14.74 9.40 -21.69
C GLY A 148 14.37 8.10 -22.41
N LYS A 149 14.87 6.95 -21.95
CA LYS A 149 14.54 5.64 -22.50
C LYS A 149 13.24 5.08 -21.89
N ARG A 150 12.37 4.54 -22.74
CA ARG A 150 11.17 3.81 -22.32
C ARG A 150 11.56 2.38 -21.92
N TYR A 151 11.05 1.94 -20.79
CA TYR A 151 11.26 0.61 -20.24
C TYR A 151 9.92 -0.11 -20.06
N ARG A 152 9.93 -1.43 -20.26
CA ARG A 152 8.83 -2.34 -19.94
C ARG A 152 9.25 -3.25 -18.79
N LEU A 153 8.65 -3.06 -17.63
CA LEU A 153 8.83 -3.84 -16.42
C LEU A 153 7.67 -4.83 -16.29
N GLN A 154 7.98 -6.12 -16.16
CA GLN A 154 6.99 -7.14 -15.85
C GLN A 154 7.32 -7.76 -14.51
N ILE A 155 6.32 -7.96 -13.65
CA ILE A 155 6.47 -8.53 -12.31
C ILE A 155 5.42 -9.63 -12.17
N ALA A 156 5.82 -10.83 -11.73
CA ALA A 156 4.90 -11.89 -11.34
C ALA A 156 5.08 -12.20 -9.86
N CYS A 157 3.99 -12.15 -9.10
CA CYS A 157 3.93 -12.48 -7.68
C CYS A 157 3.06 -13.72 -7.50
N ILE A 158 3.68 -14.87 -7.24
CA ILE A 158 3.00 -16.17 -7.20
C ILE A 158 3.10 -16.73 -5.79
N GLN A 159 1.98 -17.04 -5.15
CA GLN A 159 1.95 -17.67 -3.83
C GLN A 159 1.54 -19.13 -3.93
N ASN A 160 2.27 -20.02 -3.23
CA ASN A 160 1.99 -21.44 -3.18
C ASN A 160 2.52 -22.03 -1.86
N ARG A 161 1.66 -22.70 -1.10
CA ARG A 161 2.00 -23.47 0.12
C ARG A 161 2.93 -22.70 1.08
N GLY A 162 2.52 -21.49 1.47
CA GLY A 162 3.28 -20.65 2.41
C GLY A 162 4.58 -20.06 1.85
N ARG A 163 4.83 -20.18 0.55
CA ARG A 163 5.96 -19.53 -0.14
C ARG A 163 5.47 -18.59 -1.21
N VAL A 164 6.32 -17.63 -1.54
CA VAL A 164 6.11 -16.68 -2.62
C VAL A 164 7.28 -16.74 -3.58
N TRP A 165 6.97 -16.67 -4.87
CA TRP A 165 7.90 -16.37 -5.94
C TRP A 165 7.66 -14.97 -6.45
N ILE A 166 8.74 -14.17 -6.52
CA ILE A 166 8.73 -12.90 -7.22
C ILE A 166 9.68 -13.03 -8.40
N LYS A 167 9.15 -12.86 -9.60
CA LYS A 167 9.91 -12.80 -10.83
C LYS A 167 9.74 -11.43 -11.43
N ALA A 168 10.83 -10.83 -11.92
CA ALA A 168 10.73 -9.58 -12.65
C ALA A 168 11.67 -9.53 -13.85
N THR A 169 11.17 -8.97 -14.95
CA THR A 169 11.94 -8.69 -16.17
C THR A 169 11.91 -7.21 -16.47
N LEU A 170 12.99 -6.69 -17.06
CA LEU A 170 13.09 -5.34 -17.58
C LEU A 170 13.49 -5.43 -19.06
N ASN A 171 12.61 -4.98 -19.95
CA ASN A 171 12.74 -5.18 -21.41
C ASN A 171 13.02 -6.66 -21.75
N GLN A 172 12.20 -7.56 -21.17
CA GLN A 172 12.29 -9.04 -21.32
C GLN A 172 13.56 -9.68 -20.71
N ARG A 173 14.47 -8.91 -20.12
CA ARG A 173 15.65 -9.45 -19.43
C ARG A 173 15.33 -9.71 -17.97
N PRO A 174 15.47 -10.94 -17.45
CA PRO A 174 15.19 -11.24 -16.05
C PRO A 174 16.22 -10.53 -15.14
N PHE A 175 15.74 -9.93 -14.05
CA PHE A 175 16.62 -9.33 -13.02
C PHE A 175 16.18 -9.63 -11.58
N ILE A 176 14.99 -10.20 -11.37
CA ILE A 176 14.58 -10.80 -10.10
C ILE A 176 14.03 -12.20 -10.39
N ASN A 177 14.49 -13.17 -9.60
CA ASN A 177 13.94 -14.52 -9.54
C ASN A 177 14.14 -15.03 -8.10
N TRP A 178 13.30 -14.54 -7.20
CA TRP A 178 13.40 -14.83 -5.78
C TRP A 178 12.29 -15.78 -5.34
N LYS A 179 12.62 -16.69 -4.42
CA LYS A 179 11.68 -17.59 -3.74
C LYS A 179 11.95 -17.60 -2.25
N GLY A 180 10.91 -17.45 -1.44
CA GLY A 180 11.03 -17.57 0.00
C GLY A 180 9.69 -17.48 0.72
N PRO A 181 9.70 -17.47 2.04
CA PRO A 181 8.49 -17.24 2.81
C PRO A 181 8.10 -15.73 2.79
N PRO A 182 6.81 -15.36 2.80
CA PRO A 182 6.37 -13.97 2.76
C PRO A 182 7.03 -13.08 3.82
N GLU A 183 7.20 -13.57 5.05
CA GLU A 183 7.79 -12.84 6.17
C GLU A 183 9.28 -12.49 6.01
N ALA A 184 9.96 -13.09 5.02
CA ALA A 184 11.30 -12.68 4.64
C ALA A 184 11.29 -11.33 3.91
N LEU A 185 10.15 -10.94 3.33
CA LEU A 185 10.00 -9.71 2.56
C LEU A 185 9.49 -8.58 3.45
N ALA A 186 10.03 -7.39 3.24
CA ALA A 186 9.47 -6.17 3.78
C ALA A 186 9.76 -4.99 2.86
N SER A 187 8.84 -4.02 2.85
CA SER A 187 9.13 -2.69 2.33
C SER A 187 10.16 -2.00 3.23
N SER A 188 11.10 -1.26 2.64
CA SER A 188 11.98 -0.38 3.41
C SER A 188 11.15 0.66 4.16
N PRO A 189 11.49 1.00 5.41
CA PRO A 189 10.77 2.04 6.16
C PRO A 189 10.64 3.30 5.31
N GLY A 190 9.40 3.73 5.11
CA GLY A 190 9.07 4.94 4.37
C GLY A 190 8.87 4.77 2.89
N TRP A 191 8.70 3.54 2.42
CA TRP A 191 8.28 3.24 1.06
C TRP A 191 7.07 2.30 1.02
N GLY A 192 6.50 2.00 2.19
CA GLY A 192 5.26 1.25 2.31
C GLY A 192 4.06 2.17 2.12
N VAL A 193 3.09 1.70 1.36
CA VAL A 193 1.78 2.37 1.24
C VAL A 193 0.99 2.24 2.54
N PRO A 194 0.02 3.15 2.81
CA PRO A 194 -0.85 3.04 3.97
C PRO A 194 -1.63 1.72 4.08
N CYS A 195 -2.08 1.15 2.95
CA CYS A 195 -2.76 -0.14 2.88
C CYS A 195 -1.84 -1.20 2.24
N PRO A 196 -1.15 -2.07 3.01
CA PRO A 196 -0.10 -2.96 2.51
C PRO A 196 -0.52 -3.91 1.37
N GLU A 197 -1.81 -4.20 1.27
CA GLU A 197 -2.37 -5.07 0.24
C GLU A 197 -2.61 -4.34 -1.10
N THR A 198 -2.34 -3.04 -1.17
CA THR A 198 -2.51 -2.24 -2.40
C THR A 198 -1.23 -2.11 -3.20
N ILE A 199 -1.40 -2.00 -4.52
CA ILE A 199 -0.31 -1.70 -5.44
C ILE A 199 0.06 -0.22 -5.31
N GLY A 200 1.35 0.09 -5.42
CA GLY A 200 1.83 1.47 -5.44
C GLY A 200 2.95 1.68 -6.45
N ILE A 201 3.20 2.94 -6.80
CA ILE A 201 4.38 3.36 -7.57
C ILE A 201 5.16 4.38 -6.76
N PHE A 202 6.48 4.26 -6.77
CA PHE A 202 7.35 5.26 -6.16
C PHE A 202 8.43 5.75 -7.12
N VAL A 203 8.81 7.02 -6.93
CA VAL A 203 9.89 7.70 -7.65
C VAL A 203 10.71 8.47 -6.63
N THR A 204 12.03 8.36 -6.66
CA THR A 204 12.91 8.91 -5.60
C THR A 204 13.99 9.82 -6.16
N GLY A 205 14.70 10.51 -5.25
CA GLY A 205 15.90 11.27 -5.54
C GLY A 205 15.69 12.40 -6.54
N SER A 206 14.54 13.08 -6.45
CA SER A 206 14.15 14.17 -7.37
C SER A 206 14.11 13.75 -8.84
N SER A 207 13.86 12.46 -9.09
CA SER A 207 13.71 11.96 -10.46
C SER A 207 12.38 12.37 -11.05
N LEU A 208 12.39 12.62 -12.36
CA LEU A 208 11.19 12.87 -13.15
C LEU A 208 10.82 11.59 -13.87
N ALA A 209 9.56 11.16 -13.80
CA ALA A 209 9.14 9.93 -14.46
C ALA A 209 7.75 10.04 -15.07
N ASP A 210 7.59 9.38 -16.22
CA ASP A 210 6.32 9.15 -16.88
C ASP A 210 5.98 7.68 -16.81
N ILE A 211 4.75 7.37 -16.39
CA ILE A 211 4.19 6.04 -16.36
C ILE A 211 3.14 6.01 -17.47
N HIS A 212 3.48 5.33 -18.55
CA HIS A 212 2.68 5.25 -19.77
C HIS A 212 1.66 4.12 -19.70
N LYS A 213 1.93 3.11 -18.87
CA LYS A 213 1.12 1.91 -18.71
C LYS A 213 1.32 1.33 -17.32
N LEU A 214 0.24 0.92 -16.67
CA LEU A 214 0.27 0.03 -15.52
C LEU A 214 -0.94 -0.90 -15.58
N GLN A 215 -0.70 -2.17 -15.87
CA GLN A 215 -1.74 -3.19 -15.98
C GLN A 215 -1.57 -4.27 -14.91
N LEU A 216 -2.69 -4.74 -14.37
CA LEU A 216 -2.79 -5.87 -13.47
C LEU A 216 -3.51 -7.02 -14.16
N THR A 217 -2.94 -8.21 -14.09
CA THR A 217 -3.61 -9.46 -14.45
C THR A 217 -3.66 -10.35 -13.23
N VAL A 218 -4.86 -10.66 -12.74
CA VAL A 218 -5.05 -11.58 -11.61
C VAL A 218 -4.97 -13.01 -12.13
N ALA A 219 -4.06 -13.82 -11.60
CA ALA A 219 -3.94 -15.20 -12.06
C ALA A 219 -5.16 -16.03 -11.64
N ARG A 220 -5.37 -17.18 -12.29
CA ARG A 220 -6.37 -18.16 -11.86
C ARG A 220 -6.13 -18.55 -10.39
N GLY A 221 -7.15 -18.38 -9.54
CA GLY A 221 -7.07 -18.65 -8.11
C GLY A 221 -6.44 -17.52 -7.28
N GLY A 222 -6.03 -16.41 -7.92
CA GLY A 222 -5.74 -15.16 -7.23
C GLY A 222 -7.03 -14.43 -6.83
N GLU A 223 -6.91 -13.47 -5.92
CA GLU A 223 -8.03 -12.63 -5.48
C GLU A 223 -7.60 -11.17 -5.53
N ALA A 224 -8.39 -10.32 -6.17
CA ALA A 224 -8.17 -8.88 -6.18
C ALA A 224 -9.49 -8.13 -6.16
N TYR A 225 -9.46 -6.92 -5.64
CA TYR A 225 -10.63 -6.07 -5.50
C TYR A 225 -10.29 -4.64 -5.89
N ARG A 226 -11.15 -4.04 -6.71
CA ARG A 226 -11.20 -2.59 -6.87
C ARG A 226 -11.82 -2.04 -5.59
N LEU A 227 -11.12 -1.14 -4.94
CA LEU A 227 -11.57 -0.49 -3.72
C LEU A 227 -12.40 0.75 -4.06
N GLY A 228 -13.39 1.05 -3.23
CA GLY A 228 -14.11 2.31 -3.28
C GLY A 228 -13.29 3.47 -2.73
N ASP A 229 -13.94 4.63 -2.57
CA ASP A 229 -13.29 5.85 -2.12
C ASP A 229 -12.78 5.77 -0.66
N ASP A 230 -13.39 4.90 0.14
CA ASP A 230 -13.02 4.62 1.52
C ASP A 230 -12.02 3.45 1.66
N PHE A 231 -11.45 2.99 0.53
CA PHE A 231 -10.47 1.92 0.48
C PHE A 231 -10.83 0.69 1.34
N GLN A 232 -12.12 0.40 1.52
CA GLN A 232 -12.54 -0.73 2.33
C GLN A 232 -11.99 -2.02 1.73
N ASN A 233 -11.01 -2.62 2.40
CA ASN A 233 -10.26 -3.75 1.87
C ASN A 233 -10.83 -5.07 2.40
N PRO A 234 -11.48 -5.90 1.56
CA PRO A 234 -12.01 -7.18 2.00
C PRO A 234 -10.93 -8.24 2.26
N ILE A 235 -9.70 -8.05 1.77
CA ILE A 235 -8.61 -9.03 1.93
C ILE A 235 -8.14 -9.11 3.38
N SER A 236 -8.04 -7.95 4.05
CA SER A 236 -7.52 -7.82 5.41
C SER A 236 -8.56 -7.22 6.36
N ALA A 237 -9.84 -7.48 6.09
CA ALA A 237 -10.92 -7.05 6.97
C ALA A 237 -10.68 -7.53 8.41
N PRO A 238 -10.69 -6.62 9.40
CA PRO A 238 -10.45 -6.99 10.79
C PRO A 238 -11.57 -7.91 11.28
N SER A 239 -11.20 -8.92 12.07
CA SER A 239 -12.15 -9.79 12.75
C SER A 239 -12.89 -9.02 13.86
N PRO A 240 -14.15 -9.38 14.18
CA PRO A 240 -14.89 -8.73 15.27
C PRO A 240 -14.28 -9.00 16.65
N SER A 241 -13.50 -10.07 16.80
CA SER A 241 -12.85 -10.47 18.05
C SER A 241 -11.39 -10.88 17.82
N PRO A 242 -10.53 -10.73 18.84
CA PRO A 242 -9.15 -11.19 18.78
C PRO A 242 -9.06 -12.73 18.67
N PRO A 243 -7.93 -13.27 18.19
CA PRO A 243 -7.63 -14.70 18.27
C PRO A 243 -7.69 -15.22 19.72
N LYS A 244 -8.13 -16.47 19.89
CA LYS A 244 -8.30 -17.10 21.22
C LYS A 244 -7.01 -17.11 22.04
N GLU A 245 -5.86 -17.17 21.38
CA GLU A 245 -4.55 -17.26 22.01
C GLU A 245 -4.10 -15.94 22.66
N ILE A 246 -4.76 -14.82 22.34
CA ILE A 246 -4.41 -13.49 22.85
C ILE A 246 -5.57 -12.76 23.53
N VAL A 247 -6.80 -13.28 23.47
CA VAL A 247 -7.98 -12.58 24.02
C VAL A 247 -7.83 -12.24 25.49
N ASP A 248 -7.23 -13.12 26.29
CA ASP A 248 -6.98 -12.91 27.73
C ASP A 248 -5.93 -11.81 28.01
N LYS A 249 -5.16 -11.42 26.99
CA LYS A 249 -4.19 -10.33 27.06
C LYS A 249 -4.77 -9.01 26.55
N CYS A 250 -5.99 -9.03 26.02
CA CYS A 250 -6.65 -7.85 25.50
C CYS A 250 -7.39 -7.11 26.61
N ILE A 251 -7.38 -5.79 26.52
CA ILE A 251 -8.25 -4.92 27.31
C ILE A 251 -9.58 -4.82 26.56
N ASN A 252 -10.69 -5.16 27.21
CA ASN A 252 -12.03 -5.00 26.63
C ASN A 252 -12.67 -3.70 27.15
N ARG A 253 -13.16 -2.89 26.23
CA ARG A 253 -13.96 -1.69 26.53
C ARG A 253 -15.11 -1.60 25.53
N ASN A 254 -16.34 -1.63 26.03
CA ASN A 254 -17.56 -1.47 25.22
C ASN A 254 -17.62 -2.39 24.00
N GLY A 255 -17.20 -3.66 24.14
CA GLY A 255 -17.20 -4.63 23.04
C GLY A 255 -16.02 -4.52 22.08
N ARG A 256 -15.09 -3.59 22.30
CA ARG A 256 -13.82 -3.49 21.56
C ARG A 256 -12.68 -4.06 22.37
N TYR A 257 -11.74 -4.68 21.67
CA TYR A 257 -10.57 -5.30 22.27
C TYR A 257 -9.31 -4.56 21.84
N TYR A 258 -8.38 -4.36 22.75
CA TYR A 258 -7.11 -3.68 22.50
C TYR A 258 -5.96 -4.50 23.04
N VAL A 259 -4.87 -4.62 22.27
CA VAL A 259 -3.61 -5.20 22.76
C VAL A 259 -2.44 -4.32 22.34
N PHE A 260 -1.48 -4.14 23.25
CA PHE A 260 -0.24 -3.43 22.97
C PHE A 260 0.90 -4.39 22.67
N SER A 261 1.77 -4.06 21.72
CA SER A 261 2.96 -4.87 21.46
C SER A 261 3.90 -4.85 22.67
N GLN A 262 4.57 -5.96 22.96
CA GLN A 262 5.49 -6.06 24.11
C GLN A 262 6.75 -5.21 23.95
N LYS A 263 7.18 -5.00 22.71
CA LYS A 263 8.36 -4.20 22.36
C LYS A 263 8.00 -3.13 21.34
N PRO A 264 8.76 -2.02 21.28
CA PRO A 264 8.59 -1.02 20.25
C PRO A 264 9.05 -1.58 18.90
N ILE A 265 8.24 -1.37 17.87
CA ILE A 265 8.39 -1.83 16.49
C ILE A 265 8.15 -0.66 15.52
N ASN A 266 8.64 -0.77 14.29
CA ASN A 266 8.35 0.25 13.28
C ASN A 266 6.91 0.11 12.73
N ILE A 267 6.42 1.12 12.01
CA ILE A 267 5.03 1.11 11.51
C ILE A 267 4.73 -0.07 10.57
N ILE A 268 5.70 -0.49 9.75
CA ILE A 268 5.51 -1.61 8.84
C ILE A 268 5.31 -2.88 9.67
N GLU A 269 6.21 -3.16 10.62
CA GLU A 269 6.08 -4.28 11.57
C GLU A 269 4.74 -4.26 12.34
N ALA A 270 4.25 -3.06 12.69
CA ALA A 270 2.95 -2.88 13.36
C ALA A 270 1.78 -3.28 12.43
N GLN A 271 1.81 -2.88 11.15
CA GLN A 271 0.84 -3.33 10.14
C GLN A 271 0.91 -4.86 9.94
N MET A 272 2.11 -5.45 9.91
CA MET A 272 2.26 -6.92 9.81
C MET A 272 1.63 -7.62 11.02
N LEU A 273 1.83 -7.06 12.22
CA LEU A 273 1.25 -7.59 13.44
C LEU A 273 -0.28 -7.49 13.41
N ALA A 274 -0.84 -6.36 12.97
CA ALA A 274 -2.28 -6.18 12.81
C ALA A 274 -2.88 -7.24 11.88
N ALA A 275 -2.30 -7.39 10.67
CA ALA A 275 -2.73 -8.37 9.69
C ALA A 275 -2.62 -9.81 10.22
N LYS A 276 -1.50 -10.16 10.87
CA LYS A 276 -1.30 -11.49 11.47
C LYS A 276 -2.36 -11.82 12.51
N LEU A 277 -2.74 -10.85 13.34
CA LEU A 277 -3.73 -11.04 14.38
C LEU A 277 -5.17 -10.77 13.90
N LYS A 278 -5.36 -10.53 12.59
CA LYS A 278 -6.65 -10.15 11.99
C LYS A 278 -7.31 -8.97 12.71
N GLY A 279 -6.54 -8.03 13.21
CA GLY A 279 -7.01 -6.78 13.79
C GLY A 279 -6.65 -5.61 12.88
N ARG A 280 -6.85 -4.39 13.38
CA ARG A 280 -6.37 -3.16 12.73
C ARG A 280 -5.50 -2.36 13.68
N LEU A 281 -4.70 -1.44 13.14
CA LEU A 281 -4.01 -0.47 13.99
C LEU A 281 -5.02 0.48 14.62
N LEU A 282 -4.71 0.93 15.84
CA LEU A 282 -5.55 1.86 16.59
C LEU A 282 -5.98 3.05 15.73
N THR A 283 -7.28 3.25 15.65
CA THR A 283 -7.90 4.52 15.29
C THR A 283 -8.52 5.08 16.57
N ILE A 284 -8.41 6.38 16.82
CA ILE A 284 -9.11 7.02 17.95
C ILE A 284 -10.21 7.88 17.34
N SER A 285 -11.45 7.68 17.76
CA SER A 285 -12.60 8.41 17.21
C SER A 285 -13.28 9.36 18.18
N SER A 286 -12.93 9.33 19.46
CA SER A 286 -13.59 10.14 20.48
C SER A 286 -12.62 10.56 21.59
N ALA A 287 -12.99 11.60 22.33
CA ALA A 287 -12.22 12.10 23.47
C ALA A 287 -12.19 11.07 24.63
N GLU A 288 -13.27 10.31 24.82
CA GLU A 288 -13.35 9.27 25.84
C GLU A 288 -12.42 8.10 25.54
N GLU A 289 -12.27 7.75 24.27
CA GLU A 289 -11.32 6.74 23.83
C GLU A 289 -9.88 7.25 23.89
N GLU A 290 -9.63 8.51 23.50
CA GLU A 290 -8.31 9.13 23.69
C GLU A 290 -7.88 9.06 25.16
N ALA A 291 -8.74 9.49 26.09
CA ALA A 291 -8.46 9.45 27.53
C ALA A 291 -8.17 8.03 28.03
N PHE A 292 -8.89 7.04 27.49
CA PHE A 292 -8.65 5.62 27.76
C PHE A 292 -7.27 5.18 27.28
N ILE A 293 -6.92 5.45 26.03
CA ILE A 293 -5.63 5.06 25.46
C ILE A 293 -4.47 5.76 26.19
N LEU A 294 -4.62 7.03 26.55
CA LEU A 294 -3.62 7.76 27.35
C LEU A 294 -3.42 7.13 28.75
N LYS A 295 -4.49 6.60 29.35
CA LYS A 295 -4.44 5.93 30.65
C LYS A 295 -3.79 4.55 30.54
N GLU A 296 -4.30 3.68 29.67
CA GLU A 296 -3.85 2.28 29.57
C GLU A 296 -2.47 2.18 28.93
N GLY A 297 -2.18 3.03 27.95
CA GLY A 297 -0.89 3.08 27.28
C GLY A 297 0.17 3.86 28.05
N ARG A 298 -0.03 4.25 29.32
CA ARG A 298 0.83 5.20 30.06
C ARG A 298 2.32 4.85 29.97
N GLY A 299 3.13 5.82 29.57
CA GLY A 299 4.60 5.70 29.54
C GLY A 299 5.19 5.23 28.21
N ILE A 300 4.37 4.89 27.22
CA ILE A 300 4.83 4.46 25.89
C ILE A 300 4.28 5.35 24.77
N SER A 301 4.83 5.22 23.57
CA SER A 301 4.24 5.80 22.37
C SER A 301 3.58 4.68 21.58
N LEU A 302 2.37 4.93 21.08
CA LEU A 302 1.58 3.96 20.34
C LEU A 302 1.41 4.39 18.89
N TRP A 303 1.69 3.50 17.94
CA TRP A 303 1.31 3.68 16.55
C TRP A 303 -0.21 3.70 16.40
N MET A 304 -0.67 4.61 15.55
CA MET A 304 -2.05 4.66 15.07
C MET A 304 -2.07 4.30 13.58
N SER A 305 -3.24 4.03 13.04
CA SER A 305 -3.40 3.80 11.60
C SER A 305 -3.24 5.06 10.75
N GLY A 306 -3.37 6.23 11.40
CA GLY A 306 -3.32 7.54 10.77
C GLY A 306 -2.03 7.82 9.98
N TRP A 307 -2.19 8.46 8.82
CA TRP A 307 -1.12 8.99 8.00
C TRP A 307 -1.54 10.33 7.41
N ARG A 308 -0.56 11.16 7.05
CA ARG A 308 -0.84 12.47 6.47
C ARG A 308 -0.65 12.49 4.97
N GLN A 309 -1.65 12.98 4.26
CA GLN A 309 -1.57 13.21 2.83
C GLN A 309 -0.72 14.45 2.55
N SER A 310 0.39 14.33 1.80
CA SER A 310 1.33 15.47 1.64
C SER A 310 0.72 16.68 0.93
N ALA A 311 -0.33 16.43 0.14
CA ALA A 311 -0.96 17.38 -0.76
C ALA A 311 -1.93 18.33 -0.08
N THR A 312 -2.95 17.75 0.52
CA THR A 312 -4.02 18.47 1.20
C THR A 312 -3.64 18.77 2.65
N ARG A 313 -2.63 18.05 3.17
CA ARG A 313 -2.17 18.09 4.57
C ARG A 313 -3.15 17.46 5.54
N ASP A 314 -4.17 16.79 5.04
CA ASP A 314 -5.18 16.09 5.83
C ASP A 314 -4.62 14.80 6.42
N TRP A 315 -5.13 14.46 7.60
CA TRP A 315 -4.88 13.17 8.21
C TRP A 315 -5.94 12.18 7.76
N ARG A 316 -5.50 11.01 7.33
CA ARG A 316 -6.35 9.92 6.89
C ARG A 316 -6.01 8.64 7.63
N ASP A 317 -6.95 7.73 7.77
CA ASP A 317 -6.71 6.38 8.30
C ASP A 317 -6.19 5.43 7.20
N GLU A 318 -5.95 4.16 7.56
CA GLU A 318 -5.49 3.12 6.63
C GLU A 318 -6.46 2.83 5.47
N ARG A 319 -7.70 3.28 5.62
CA ARG A 319 -8.79 3.25 4.64
C ARG A 319 -8.89 4.52 3.82
N ASN A 320 -7.86 5.36 3.84
CA ASN A 320 -7.85 6.62 3.10
C ASN A 320 -9.04 7.54 3.45
N ARG A 321 -9.72 7.34 4.60
CA ARG A 321 -10.81 8.23 5.04
C ARG A 321 -10.21 9.36 5.86
N PRO A 322 -10.72 10.60 5.73
CA PRO A 322 -10.33 11.68 6.64
C PRO A 322 -10.55 11.27 8.10
N LEU A 323 -9.55 11.50 8.96
CA LEU A 323 -9.71 11.30 10.39
C LEU A 323 -10.75 12.29 10.92
N ARG A 324 -11.81 11.75 11.52
CA ARG A 324 -12.92 12.55 12.06
C ARG A 324 -12.61 13.15 13.43
N PHE A 325 -11.68 12.53 14.16
CA PHE A 325 -11.24 12.99 15.47
C PHE A 325 -9.72 13.15 15.48
N ILE A 326 -9.26 14.30 15.93
CA ILE A 326 -7.87 14.57 16.28
C ILE A 326 -7.93 15.30 17.61
N GLY A 327 -7.44 14.64 18.65
CA GLY A 327 -7.39 15.20 19.99
C GLY A 327 -6.27 16.22 20.16
N ARG A 328 -5.84 16.42 21.40
CA ARG A 328 -4.81 17.41 21.70
C ARG A 328 -3.45 16.94 21.19
N TRP A 329 -2.81 17.74 20.34
CA TRP A 329 -1.42 17.50 19.95
C TRP A 329 -0.47 17.64 21.15
N ALA A 330 0.54 16.76 21.19
CA ALA A 330 1.68 16.92 22.08
C ALA A 330 2.40 18.25 21.83
N ARG A 331 3.23 18.70 22.78
CA ARG A 331 3.90 20.00 22.67
C ARG A 331 4.76 20.05 21.40
N SER A 332 4.63 21.14 20.65
CA SER A 332 5.33 21.37 19.38
C SER A 332 4.97 20.38 18.26
N GLN A 333 3.83 19.70 18.37
CA GLN A 333 3.27 18.83 17.35
C GLN A 333 2.04 19.47 16.69
N PRO A 334 1.72 19.09 15.44
CA PRO A 334 2.56 18.28 14.59
C PRO A 334 3.77 19.09 14.09
N MET A 335 4.94 18.46 13.97
CA MET A 335 6.14 19.16 13.50
C MET A 335 6.00 19.60 12.05
N LEU A 336 5.35 18.78 11.21
CA LEU A 336 5.12 19.06 9.78
C LEU A 336 6.38 19.41 8.97
N ARG A 337 7.58 19.14 9.52
CA ARG A 337 8.86 19.50 8.89
C ARG A 337 9.29 18.41 7.93
N GLY A 338 9.25 18.70 6.62
CA GLY A 338 9.87 17.91 5.56
C GLY A 338 8.92 17.06 4.72
N PHE A 339 9.50 16.34 3.76
CA PHE A 339 8.82 15.45 2.82
C PHE A 339 8.66 14.01 3.33
N TRP A 340 9.04 13.76 4.57
CA TRP A 340 9.01 12.43 5.16
C TRP A 340 7.57 12.06 5.51
N GLU A 341 7.20 10.80 5.24
CA GLU A 341 5.93 10.25 5.67
C GLU A 341 5.81 10.41 7.18
N THR A 342 4.76 11.13 7.56
CA THR A 342 4.39 11.33 8.95
C THR A 342 3.29 10.35 9.25
N ARG A 343 3.63 9.36 10.08
CA ARG A 343 2.66 8.42 10.63
C ARG A 343 2.21 8.93 11.97
N LEU A 344 0.92 8.76 12.21
CA LEU A 344 0.31 9.23 13.41
C LEU A 344 0.59 8.28 14.56
N ALA A 345 0.83 8.86 15.72
CA ALA A 345 1.00 8.15 16.95
C ALA A 345 0.38 8.95 18.08
N ILE A 346 0.16 8.28 19.21
CA ILE A 346 -0.18 8.94 20.46
C ILE A 346 0.95 8.72 21.47
N HIS A 347 1.48 9.83 22.00
CA HIS A 347 2.52 9.84 23.02
C HIS A 347 1.85 9.92 24.39
N THR A 348 2.00 8.88 25.22
CA THR A 348 1.32 8.81 26.52
C THR A 348 2.26 9.07 27.70
N ALA A 349 3.57 9.20 27.47
CA ALA A 349 4.52 9.42 28.55
C ALA A 349 4.28 10.79 29.21
N ALA A 350 4.28 10.81 30.54
CA ALA A 350 4.16 12.04 31.31
C ALA A 350 5.38 12.95 31.05
N GLY A 351 5.18 14.27 30.97
CA GLY A 351 6.26 15.24 30.77
C GLY A 351 6.07 16.09 29.52
N THR A 352 6.86 15.84 28.47
CA THR A 352 7.06 16.67 27.25
C THR A 352 5.82 16.95 26.39
N GLY A 353 4.62 16.69 26.90
CA GLY A 353 3.33 16.86 26.26
C GLY A 353 2.76 15.51 25.85
N GLN A 354 1.79 15.00 26.62
CA GLN A 354 0.95 13.88 26.18
C GLN A 354 0.07 14.34 25.02
N GLY A 355 -0.27 13.40 24.13
CA GLY A 355 -1.21 13.64 23.03
C GLY A 355 -0.72 13.14 21.68
N TRP A 356 -1.32 13.66 20.62
CA TRP A 356 -1.09 13.24 19.25
C TRP A 356 0.31 13.68 18.78
N HIS A 357 0.93 12.88 17.94
CA HIS A 357 2.29 13.11 17.45
C HIS A 357 2.44 12.62 16.01
N ASP A 358 3.19 13.37 15.18
CA ASP A 358 3.63 12.91 13.87
C ASP A 358 5.07 12.37 13.95
N TYR A 359 5.23 11.05 13.86
CA TYR A 359 6.56 10.44 13.90
C TYR A 359 7.04 10.03 12.51
N PRO A 360 8.37 10.05 12.29
CA PRO A 360 8.94 9.45 11.09
C PRO A 360 8.73 7.93 11.13
N ILE A 361 8.43 7.34 9.98
CA ILE A 361 8.20 5.90 9.77
C ILE A 361 9.27 4.96 10.35
N ALA A 362 10.52 5.43 10.49
CA ALA A 362 11.64 4.63 10.98
C ALA A 362 11.71 4.58 12.51
N ARG A 363 10.94 5.42 13.21
CA ARG A 363 10.85 5.37 14.67
C ARG A 363 10.28 4.02 15.11
N LYS A 364 10.64 3.59 16.30
CA LYS A 364 10.03 2.43 16.94
C LYS A 364 9.08 2.92 18.03
N ASN A 365 7.81 2.56 17.90
CA ASN A 365 6.77 2.79 18.90
C ASN A 365 6.08 1.45 19.17
N HIS A 366 5.35 1.34 20.26
CA HIS A 366 4.52 0.15 20.47
C HIS A 366 3.36 0.17 19.47
N ALA A 367 2.91 -0.98 19.01
CA ALA A 367 1.67 -1.08 18.26
C ALA A 367 0.50 -1.19 19.23
N CYS A 368 -0.62 -0.55 18.93
CA CYS A 368 -1.91 -0.91 19.50
C CYS A 368 -2.74 -1.56 18.40
N ILE A 369 -3.10 -2.83 18.58
CA ILE A 369 -3.99 -3.56 17.68
C ILE A 369 -5.36 -3.61 18.31
N GLU A 370 -6.39 -3.34 17.51
CA GLU A 370 -7.77 -3.33 17.95
C GLU A 370 -8.68 -4.25 17.13
N TRP A 371 -9.76 -4.70 17.77
CA TRP A 371 -10.87 -5.48 17.20
C TRP A 371 -12.21 -4.94 17.68
N GLY A 372 -13.27 -5.29 16.98
CA GLY A 372 -14.64 -4.90 17.27
C GLY A 372 -15.26 -4.10 16.13
N GLU A 373 -16.52 -3.71 16.32
CA GLU A 373 -17.21 -2.87 15.36
C GLU A 373 -16.41 -1.59 15.13
N GLU A 374 -16.34 -1.21 13.87
CA GLU A 374 -15.82 0.09 13.51
C GLU A 374 -16.76 1.17 14.02
N TYR A 375 -16.25 2.39 14.23
CA TYR A 375 -17.13 3.45 14.70
C TYR A 375 -18.27 3.60 13.70
N PRO A 376 -19.52 3.67 14.18
CA PRO A 376 -20.63 4.00 13.30
C PRO A 376 -20.24 5.27 12.56
N ALA A 377 -20.59 5.35 11.28
CA ALA A 377 -20.53 6.61 10.58
C ALA A 377 -21.29 7.61 11.46
N ALA A 378 -20.60 8.61 12.00
CA ALA A 378 -21.28 9.71 12.70
C ALA A 378 -22.39 10.20 11.75
N GLU A 379 -23.62 10.13 12.23
CA GLU A 379 -24.83 10.60 11.53
C GLU A 379 -24.72 12.09 11.19
#